data_AF-A0A099WYH7-F1
#
_entry.id   AF-A0A099WYH7-F1
#
_cell.length_a   1.000
_cell.length_b   1.000
_cell.length_c   1.000
_cell.angle_alpha   90.00
_cell.angle_beta   90.00
_cell.angle_gamma   90.00
#
_symmetry.space_group_name_H-M   'P 1'
#
loop_
_entity.id
_entity.type
_entity.pdbx_description
1 polymer ?
#
loop_
_entity_poly.entity_id
_entity_poly.type
_entity_poly.pdbx_seq_one_letter_code
_entity_poly.pdbx_strand_id
1 'polypeptide(L)' 'MTQLMAKYKFTQEQFDRISLLLKRRLEESRDEQKKTRAEIRRSGFYISHHFKGFTNDNLKELLQRKEIEIVK' A
#
# COMPACT_ATOMS: atom_id res chain seq x y z
N MET A 1 26.91 -5.77 6.10
CA MET A 1 25.73 -5.66 5.23
C MET A 1 24.51 -6.03 6.06
N THR A 2 23.73 -5.04 6.51
CA THR A 2 22.52 -5.30 7.28
C THR A 2 21.45 -5.82 6.33
N GLN A 3 20.96 -7.05 6.52
CA GLN A 3 19.78 -7.53 5.80
C GLN A 3 18.64 -6.55 6.08
N LEU A 4 18.22 -5.80 5.06
CA LEU A 4 16.97 -5.04 5.11
C LEU A 4 15.83 -6.06 5.14
N MET A 5 15.35 -6.37 6.34
CA MET A 5 14.08 -7.06 6.53
C MET A 5 12.99 -6.23 5.86
N ALA A 6 12.18 -6.84 4.98
CA ALA A 6 11.04 -6.18 4.40
C ALA A 6 10.11 -5.70 5.52
N LYS A 7 9.71 -4.42 5.47
CA LYS A 7 8.83 -3.80 6.47
C LYS A 7 7.40 -4.35 6.36
N TYR A 8 7.00 -4.75 5.17
CA TYR A 8 5.69 -5.30 4.88
C TYR A 8 5.81 -6.59 4.07
N LYS A 9 4.95 -7.56 4.37
CA LYS A 9 4.82 -8.82 3.63
C LYS A 9 3.38 -8.96 3.17
N PHE A 10 3.19 -9.10 1.87
CA PHE A 10 1.87 -9.23 1.26
C PHE A 10 1.83 -10.43 0.34
N THR A 11 0.69 -11.11 0.22
CA THR A 11 0.46 -11.98 -0.93
C THR A 11 0.29 -11.14 -2.20
N GLN A 12 0.42 -11.77 -3.37
CA GLN A 12 0.16 -11.09 -4.65
C GLN A 12 -1.24 -10.45 -4.67
N GLU A 13 -2.26 -11.18 -4.20
CA GLU A 13 -3.65 -10.68 -4.12
C GLU A 13 -3.79 -9.46 -3.20
N GLN A 14 -3.12 -9.48 -2.04
CA GLN A 14 -3.12 -8.34 -1.12
C GLN A 14 -2.47 -7.11 -1.75
N PHE A 15 -1.33 -7.31 -2.41
CA PHE A 15 -0.62 -6.23 -3.12
C PHE A 15 -1.49 -5.63 -4.24
N ASP A 16 -2.08 -6.48 -5.07
CA ASP A 16 -2.94 -6.05 -6.17
C ASP A 16 -4.20 -5.34 -5.68
N ARG A 17 -4.77 -5.81 -4.56
CA ARG A 17 -5.91 -5.14 -3.92
C ARG A 17 -5.52 -3.74 -3.40
N ILE A 18 -4.39 -3.59 -2.72
CA ILE A 18 -3.93 -2.28 -2.24
C ILE A 18 -3.68 -1.34 -3.44
N SER A 19 -3.03 -1.84 -4.50
CA SER A 19 -2.80 -1.12 -5.76
C SER A 19 -4.10 -0.62 -6.38
N LEU A 20 -5.12 -1.48 -6.49
CA LEU A 20 -6.44 -1.14 -7.02
C LEU A 20 -7.13 -0.06 -6.17
N LEU A 21 -7.13 -0.22 -4.84
CA LEU A 21 -7.71 0.73 -3.91
C LEU A 21 -7.03 2.11 -3.99
N LEU A 22 -5.70 2.14 -4.14
CA LEU A 22 -4.96 3.39 -4.30
C LEU A 22 -5.29 4.12 -5.61
N LYS A 23 -5.51 3.40 -6.72
CA LYS A 23 -5.93 3.99 -7.99
C LYS A 23 -7.34 4.58 -7.88
N ARG A 24 -8.29 3.78 -7.39
CA ARG A 24 -9.70 4.20 -7.21
C ARG A 24 -9.81 5.45 -6.34
N ARG A 25 -9.00 5.55 -5.28
CA ARG A 25 -8.97 6.69 -4.35
C ARG A 25 -8.77 8.05 -5.02
N LEU A 26 -8.16 8.11 -6.21
CA LEU A 26 -7.93 9.36 -6.94
C LEU A 26 -9.23 9.97 -7.50
N GLU A 27 -10.23 9.14 -7.77
CA GLU A 27 -11.53 9.54 -8.32
C GLU A 27 -12.62 9.64 -7.25
N GLU A 28 -12.32 9.18 -6.03
CA GLU A 28 -13.26 9.12 -4.91
C GLU A 28 -13.47 10.46 -4.23
N SER A 29 -14.70 10.67 -3.77
CA SER A 29 -15.06 11.74 -2.84
C SER A 29 -14.36 11.58 -1.49
N ARG A 30 -14.33 12.65 -0.67
CA ARG A 30 -13.69 12.64 0.66
C ARG A 30 -14.14 11.48 1.55
N ASP A 31 -15.42 11.13 1.54
CA ASP A 31 -15.97 10.07 2.40
C ASP A 31 -15.68 8.67 1.87
N GLU A 32 -15.68 8.47 0.55
CA GLU A 32 -15.22 7.23 -0.07
C GLU A 32 -13.73 7.00 0.20
N GLN A 33 -12.90 8.03 0.08
CA GLN A 33 -11.49 7.94 0.43
C GLN A 33 -11.25 7.56 1.90
N LYS A 34 -12.19 7.84 2.82
CA LYS A 34 -12.10 7.36 4.21
C LYS A 34 -12.35 5.85 4.29
N LYS A 35 -13.36 5.36 3.57
CA LYS A 35 -13.69 3.91 3.49
C LYS A 35 -12.53 3.13 2.86
N THR A 36 -12.00 3.61 1.73
CA THR A 36 -10.86 3.02 1.03
C THR A 36 -9.61 2.99 1.90
N ARG A 37 -9.32 4.06 2.67
CA ARG A 37 -8.22 4.04 3.66
C ARG A 37 -8.43 3.00 4.75
N ALA A 38 -9.67 2.80 5.22
CA ALA A 38 -9.97 1.77 6.21
C ALA A 38 -9.79 0.34 5.63
N GLU A 39 -10.09 0.13 4.35
CA GLU A 39 -9.82 -1.14 3.67
C GLU A 39 -8.32 -1.42 3.53
N ILE A 40 -7.54 -0.43 3.11
CA ILE A 40 -6.08 -0.58 2.97
C ILE A 40 -5.44 -0.91 4.33
N ARG A 41 -5.91 -0.28 5.42
CA ARG A 41 -5.46 -0.63 6.78
C ARG A 41 -5.82 -2.06 7.20
N ARG A 42 -6.98 -2.58 6.76
CA ARG A 42 -7.36 -3.97 7.01
C ARG A 42 -6.42 -4.97 6.34
N SER A 43 -5.77 -4.58 5.25
CA SER A 43 -4.68 -5.34 4.63
C SER A 43 -3.34 -5.24 5.37
N GLY A 44 -3.28 -4.54 6.51
CA GLY A 44 -2.05 -4.33 7.28
C GLY A 44 -1.15 -3.21 6.75
N PHE A 45 -1.59 -2.47 5.72
CA PHE A 45 -0.82 -1.36 5.15
C PHE A 45 -1.31 -0.01 5.68
N TYR A 46 -0.41 0.78 6.25
CA TYR A 46 -0.74 2.07 6.86
C TYR A 46 -0.15 3.21 6.04
N ILE A 47 -0.93 3.72 5.07
CA ILE A 47 -0.52 4.86 4.22
C ILE A 47 -0.03 6.06 5.05
N SER A 48 -0.60 6.28 6.24
CA SER A 48 -0.22 7.36 7.15
C SER A 48 1.21 7.27 7.67
N HIS A 49 1.87 6.12 7.61
CA HIS A 49 3.29 5.98 8.00
C HIS A 49 4.26 6.56 6.98
N HIS A 50 3.77 6.90 5.79
CA HIS A 50 4.58 7.48 4.73
C HIS A 50 4.37 9.00 4.68
N PHE A 51 3.50 9.49 3.80
CA PHE A 51 3.23 10.91 3.65
C PHE A 51 1.82 11.14 3.08
N LYS A 52 1.35 12.39 3.19
CA LYS A 52 0.07 12.79 2.62
C LYS A 52 0.15 12.78 1.10
N GLY A 53 -0.73 12.03 0.45
CA GLY A 53 -0.77 11.93 -1.01
C GLY A 53 -0.12 10.68 -1.58
N PHE A 54 0.27 9.71 -0.75
CA PHE A 54 0.75 8.40 -1.19
C PHE A 54 -0.16 7.78 -2.28
N THR A 55 0.47 7.37 -3.38
CA THR A 55 -0.18 6.81 -4.58
C THR A 55 0.27 5.37 -4.85
N ASN A 56 -0.31 4.77 -5.90
CA ASN A 56 0.10 3.47 -6.38
C ASN A 56 1.56 3.42 -6.86
N ASP A 57 2.10 4.52 -7.38
CA ASP A 57 3.50 4.55 -7.83
C ASP A 57 4.47 4.47 -6.64
N ASN A 58 4.11 5.10 -5.52
CA ASN A 58 4.88 4.95 -4.28
C ASN A 58 4.81 3.52 -3.74
N LEU A 59 3.66 2.84 -3.86
CA LEU A 59 3.55 1.42 -3.49
C LEU A 59 4.52 0.55 -4.30
N LYS A 60 4.62 0.77 -5.62
CA LYS A 60 5.57 0.07 -6.49
C LYS A 60 7.02 0.40 -6.14
N GLU A 61 7.29 1.66 -5.80
CA GLU A 61 8.62 2.07 -5.35
C GLU A 61 9.05 1.33 -4.06
N LEU A 62 8.14 1.15 -3.10
CA LEU A 62 8.42 0.35 -1.90
C LEU A 62 8.74 -1.13 -2.24
N LEU A 63 8.09 -1.71 -3.25
CA LEU A 63 8.42 -3.04 -3.76
C LEU A 63 9.82 -3.08 -4.38
N GLN A 64 10.16 -2.09 -5.23
CA GLN A 64 11.49 -1.98 -5.84
C GLN A 64 12.61 -1.80 -4.80
N ARG A 65 12.34 -1.02 -3.75
CA ARG A 65 13.25 -0.80 -2.61
C ARG A 65 13.34 -2.01 -1.67
N LYS A 66 12.58 -3.08 -1.92
CA LYS A 66 12.46 -4.27 -1.05
C LYS A 66 11.94 -3.95 0.36
N GLU A 67 11.21 -2.84 0.53
CA GLU A 67 10.48 -2.54 1.77
C GLU A 67 9.17 -3.33 1.84
N ILE A 68 8.61 -3.69 0.68
CA ILE A 68 7.54 -4.68 0.52
C ILE A 68 8.13 -5.95 -0.06
N GLU A 69 7.77 -7.09 0.52
CA GLU A 69 8.03 -8.42 -0.02
C GLU A 69 6.72 -9.08 -0.39
N ILE A 70 6.65 -9.63 -1.62
CA ILE A 70 5.51 -10.44 -2.06
C ILE A 70 5.80 -11.90 -1.68
N VAL A 71 5.06 -12.41 -0.71
CA VAL A 71 5.14 -13.79 -0.24
C VAL A 71 4.14 -14.67 -1.00
N LYS A 72 4.48 -15.95 -1.17
CA LYS A 72 3.56 -16.95 -1.76
C LYS A 72 2.46 -17.33 -0.80
#